data_AF-A0AA96VPR9-F1
#
_entry.id   AF-A0AA96VPR9-F1
#
_cell.length_a   1.000
_cell.length_b   1.000
_cell.length_c   1.000
_cell.angle_alpha   90.00
_cell.angle_beta   90.00
_cell.angle_gamma   90.00
#
_symmetry.space_group_name_H-M   'P 1'
#
loop_
_entity.id
_entity.type
_entity.pdbx_description
1 polymer ?
#
loop_
_entity_poly.entity_id
_entity_poly.type
_entity_poly.pdbx_seq_one_letter_code
_entity_poly.pdbx_strand_id
1 'polypeptide(L)'
;MSVSKRIKYFKQIAILLTFFWTFLTTIFVVYQFYNEEKHIEESSLEKIKGVAEQSVAFVYWAYEQKARALSDEQKYSIRSNFSLKELLSVLAKHSDMELDIASISKDLHAFPLKPTIKKALTQMKESEEDRFALFEKEGEKHLFYVKPMPANNACIMCHVHNDKKVGELIGYTTLEMKVPTFKEANPQTFYFLIGTYLGTWLLGLFAIWWIHSRGRNYLNEKTKMYEESMYALIDMVEKRDSYTAGHSQRVAEYSKMLVMEMGYSGDDVDFIYKAGMLHDIGKIEIPDAILLKPDKLNEMEYSLIKRHSTASYELLSREPFSLLSTVVLHHHERYDGGGYPNGLKAEQIPFFSQVITVADAFDAMTTNRAYRKSLSREEALAILEEESGKQFHPFIVKIAKEVFADVKLPEHTTQMPKDLLEEMRFSYYFRDQLTGFYNINYLKFVFTHARDCQYRMLRIDHLNCTNFATYNKKYGWKKGDEFLCLIAKTIQSIYPEAIIVRAYSDNFLVLHMKENERNYAVVDQLLSQYGLVMQYQHIELDTNETLTLEILEDKLLHLENEV
;
A
#
# COMPACT_ATOMS: atom_id res chain seq x y z
N MET A 1 2.51 -1.69 -10.68
CA MET A 1 3.44 -1.14 -9.66
C MET A 1 2.85 -1.34 -8.28
N SER A 2 3.58 -1.99 -7.35
CA SER A 2 3.08 -2.30 -6.01
C SER A 2 2.63 -1.05 -5.24
N VAL A 3 1.72 -1.21 -4.29
CA VAL A 3 1.26 -0.12 -3.42
C VAL A 3 2.45 0.47 -2.65
N SER A 4 3.35 -0.40 -2.17
CA SER A 4 4.62 -0.01 -1.52
C SER A 4 5.46 0.92 -2.39
N LYS A 5 5.68 0.58 -3.67
CA LYS A 5 6.39 1.45 -4.61
C LYS A 5 5.66 2.77 -4.81
N ARG A 6 4.34 2.77 -4.98
CA ARG A 6 3.54 4.00 -5.12
C ARG A 6 3.71 4.92 -3.90
N ILE A 7 3.62 4.39 -2.68
CA ILE A 7 3.84 5.15 -1.45
C ILE A 7 5.26 5.74 -1.40
N LYS A 8 6.27 4.96 -1.80
CA LYS A 8 7.67 5.45 -1.88
C LYS A 8 7.83 6.59 -2.87
N TYR A 9 7.22 6.49 -4.06
CA TYR A 9 7.20 7.58 -5.06
C TYR A 9 6.50 8.83 -4.53
N PHE A 10 5.33 8.68 -3.91
CA PHE A 10 4.62 9.81 -3.29
C PHE A 10 5.45 10.51 -2.23
N LYS A 11 6.19 9.76 -1.40
CA LYS A 11 7.12 10.31 -0.42
C LYS A 11 8.26 11.09 -1.09
N GLN A 12 8.86 10.56 -2.15
CA GLN A 12 9.92 11.24 -2.89
C GLN A 12 9.43 12.55 -3.53
N ILE A 13 8.23 12.53 -4.13
CA ILE A 13 7.60 13.73 -4.70
C ILE A 13 7.34 14.78 -3.61
N ALA A 14 6.80 14.38 -2.46
CA ALA A 14 6.57 15.30 -1.35
C ALA A 14 7.88 15.96 -0.87
N ILE A 15 8.97 15.19 -0.77
CA ILE A 15 10.29 15.72 -0.41
C ILE A 15 10.80 16.72 -1.46
N LEU A 16 10.71 16.38 -2.75
CA LEU A 16 11.11 17.27 -3.84
C LEU A 16 10.29 18.57 -3.85
N LEU A 17 8.97 18.48 -3.66
CA LEU A 17 8.10 19.65 -3.56
C LEU A 17 8.46 20.53 -2.36
N THR A 18 8.79 19.94 -1.21
CA THR A 18 9.24 20.69 -0.03
C THR A 18 10.54 21.46 -0.31
N PHE A 19 11.52 20.82 -0.95
CA PHE A 19 12.77 21.49 -1.34
C PHE A 19 12.52 22.60 -2.34
N PHE A 20 11.72 22.32 -3.37
CA PHE A 20 11.38 23.31 -4.40
C PHE A 20 10.64 24.51 -3.82
N TRP A 21 9.63 24.29 -2.97
CA TRP A 21 8.87 25.35 -2.31
C TRP A 21 9.76 26.22 -1.41
N THR A 22 10.61 25.57 -0.60
CA THR A 22 11.55 26.28 0.28
C THR A 22 12.52 27.12 -0.55
N PHE A 23 13.13 26.53 -1.59
CA PHE A 23 14.07 27.24 -2.46
C PHE A 23 13.42 28.44 -3.17
N LEU A 24 12.23 28.25 -3.74
CA LEU A 24 11.50 29.31 -4.45
C LEU A 24 11.14 30.46 -3.51
N THR A 25 10.61 30.15 -2.33
CA THR A 25 10.27 31.17 -1.32
C THR A 25 11.52 31.91 -0.83
N THR A 26 12.64 31.23 -0.61
CA THR A 26 13.91 31.86 -0.23
C THR A 26 14.43 32.81 -1.30
N ILE A 27 14.42 32.42 -2.58
CA ILE A 27 14.84 33.32 -3.69
C ILE A 27 13.99 34.57 -3.71
N PHE A 28 12.67 34.41 -3.61
CA PHE A 28 11.75 35.54 -3.68
C PHE A 28 11.94 36.50 -2.49
N VAL A 29 12.18 35.96 -1.28
CA VAL A 29 12.52 36.75 -0.09
C VAL A 29 13.81 37.54 -0.34
N VAL A 30 14.89 36.87 -0.71
CA VAL A 30 16.20 37.51 -0.93
C VAL A 30 16.11 38.60 -2.00
N TYR A 31 15.40 38.34 -3.09
CA TYR A 31 15.18 39.31 -4.17
C TYR A 31 14.40 40.54 -3.70
N GLN A 32 13.35 40.34 -2.91
CA GLN A 32 12.57 41.46 -2.37
C GLN A 32 13.38 42.31 -1.39
N PHE A 33 14.11 41.68 -0.46
CA PHE A 33 15.00 42.39 0.46
C PHE A 33 16.08 43.19 -0.27
N TYR A 34 16.68 42.60 -1.31
CA TYR A 34 17.67 43.29 -2.15
C TYR A 34 17.09 44.54 -2.85
N ASN A 35 15.86 44.43 -3.39
CA ASN A 35 15.22 45.56 -4.05
C ASN A 35 14.87 46.69 -3.06
N GLU A 36 14.37 46.36 -1.87
CA GLU A 36 14.09 47.35 -0.82
C GLU A 36 15.36 48.05 -0.34
N GLU A 37 16.46 47.31 -0.13
CA GLU A 37 17.76 47.92 0.22
C GLU A 37 18.25 48.87 -0.87
N LYS A 38 18.15 48.46 -2.15
CA LYS A 38 18.56 49.30 -3.27
C LYS A 38 17.70 50.57 -3.37
N HIS A 39 16.40 50.47 -3.13
CA HIS A 39 15.51 51.63 -3.13
C HIS A 39 15.87 52.62 -2.00
N ILE A 40 16.29 52.13 -0.84
CA ILE A 40 16.78 52.97 0.27
C ILE A 40 18.10 53.66 -0.08
N GLU A 41 19.02 52.97 -0.75
CA GLU A 41 20.26 53.56 -1.25
C GLU A 41 19.97 54.72 -2.23
N GLU A 42 19.07 54.51 -3.19
CA GLU A 42 18.63 55.54 -4.15
C GLU A 42 17.95 56.72 -3.46
N SER A 43 17.04 56.47 -2.51
CA SER A 43 16.37 57.53 -1.74
C SER A 43 17.35 58.33 -0.87
N SER A 44 18.33 57.66 -0.27
CA SER A 44 19.39 58.32 0.52
C SER A 44 20.26 59.20 -0.36
N LEU A 45 20.54 58.78 -1.61
CA LEU A 45 21.28 59.58 -2.59
C LEU A 45 20.51 60.83 -3.02
N GLU A 46 19.21 60.75 -3.21
CA GLU A 46 18.39 61.94 -3.50
C GLU A 46 18.38 62.91 -2.30
N LYS A 47 18.28 62.38 -1.07
CA LYS A 47 18.29 63.19 0.15
C LYS A 47 19.61 63.93 0.33
N ILE A 48 20.76 63.25 0.21
CA ILE A 48 22.08 63.90 0.35
C ILE A 48 22.32 64.93 -0.76
N LYS A 49 21.85 64.66 -1.98
CA LYS A 49 21.94 65.60 -3.11
C LYS A 49 21.15 66.88 -2.84
N GLY A 50 19.93 66.76 -2.33
CA GLY A 50 19.11 67.92 -1.95
C GLY A 50 19.78 68.78 -0.87
N VAL A 51 20.36 68.15 0.17
CA VAL A 51 21.11 68.87 1.22
C VAL A 51 22.39 69.51 0.65
N ALA A 52 23.08 68.85 -0.27
CA ALA A 52 24.27 69.39 -0.94
C ALA A 52 23.95 70.64 -1.77
N GLU A 53 22.84 70.62 -2.52
CA GLU A 53 22.36 71.77 -3.30
C GLU A 53 22.02 72.96 -2.41
N GLN A 54 21.27 72.73 -1.32
CA GLN A 54 20.96 73.76 -0.35
C GLN A 54 22.22 74.33 0.32
N SER A 55 23.17 73.47 0.66
CA SER A 55 24.43 73.85 1.29
C SER A 55 25.27 74.75 0.37
N VAL A 56 25.42 74.39 -0.91
CA VAL A 56 26.16 75.21 -1.88
C VAL A 56 25.45 76.53 -2.16
N ALA A 57 24.12 76.53 -2.30
CA ALA A 57 23.35 77.76 -2.46
C ALA A 57 23.52 78.70 -1.26
N PHE A 58 23.53 78.16 -0.05
CA PHE A 58 23.76 78.91 1.18
C PHE A 58 25.17 79.53 1.22
N VAL A 59 26.20 78.77 0.82
CA VAL A 59 27.57 79.28 0.72
C VAL A 59 27.67 80.43 -0.29
N TYR A 60 27.07 80.30 -1.46
CA TYR A 60 27.05 81.38 -2.45
C TYR A 60 26.33 82.62 -1.94
N TRP A 61 25.18 82.46 -1.28
CA TRP A 61 24.48 83.57 -0.64
C TRP A 61 25.36 84.26 0.40
N ALA A 62 26.07 83.51 1.24
CA ALA A 62 26.99 84.08 2.23
C ALA A 62 28.15 84.86 1.57
N TYR A 63 28.72 84.36 0.47
CA TYR A 63 29.72 85.10 -0.31
C TYR A 63 29.16 86.39 -0.92
N GLU A 64 27.92 86.36 -1.40
CA GLU A 64 27.26 87.53 -1.96
C GLU A 64 26.99 88.61 -0.91
N GLN A 65 26.51 88.23 0.28
CA GLN A 65 26.36 89.16 1.40
C GLN A 65 27.71 89.81 1.76
N LYS A 66 28.79 89.02 1.77
CA LYS A 66 30.14 89.50 2.03
C LYS A 66 30.64 90.47 0.96
N ALA A 67 30.37 90.20 -0.31
CA ALA A 67 30.77 91.07 -1.43
C ALA A 67 30.07 92.44 -1.37
N ARG A 68 28.86 92.51 -0.81
CA ARG A 68 28.06 93.75 -0.68
C ARG A 68 28.47 94.65 0.51
N ALA A 69 29.37 94.21 1.40
CA ALA A 69 29.82 95.00 2.54
C ALA A 69 30.77 96.15 2.12
N LEU A 70 30.53 97.37 2.64
CA LEU A 70 31.08 98.62 2.12
C LEU A 70 32.52 98.95 2.58
N SER A 71 33.01 98.40 3.70
CA SER A 71 34.39 98.63 4.19
C SER A 71 35.19 97.35 4.46
N ASP A 72 36.52 97.41 4.36
CA ASP A 72 37.40 96.26 4.59
C ASP A 72 37.38 95.79 6.07
N GLU A 73 37.10 96.68 7.02
CA GLU A 73 36.83 96.33 8.43
C GLU A 73 35.51 95.55 8.59
N GLN A 74 34.46 95.90 7.86
CA GLN A 74 33.19 95.14 7.85
C GLN A 74 33.37 93.77 7.18
N LYS A 75 34.17 93.69 6.12
CA LYS A 75 34.54 92.40 5.51
C LYS A 75 35.35 91.53 6.47
N TYR A 76 36.19 92.12 7.31
CA TYR A 76 36.98 91.42 8.32
C TYR A 76 36.12 90.98 9.53
N SER A 77 35.16 91.79 9.99
CA SER A 77 34.23 91.41 11.06
C SER A 77 33.27 90.30 10.65
N ILE A 78 32.82 90.29 9.39
CA ILE A 78 32.08 89.16 8.80
C ILE A 78 32.98 87.91 8.76
N ARG A 79 34.29 88.06 8.53
CA ARG A 79 35.28 86.96 8.54
C ARG A 79 35.45 86.35 9.94
N SER A 80 35.30 87.14 11.01
CA SER A 80 35.45 86.69 12.40
C SER A 80 34.13 86.23 13.06
N ASN A 81 32.99 86.83 12.70
CA ASN A 81 31.68 86.50 13.27
C ASN A 81 30.93 85.40 12.51
N PHE A 82 31.27 85.16 11.24
CA PHE A 82 30.61 84.19 10.39
C PHE A 82 31.51 82.98 10.19
N SER A 83 31.55 82.07 11.17
CA SER A 83 32.10 80.73 10.95
C SER A 83 31.13 79.98 10.03
N LEU A 84 31.30 80.16 8.71
CA LEU A 84 30.54 79.44 7.68
C LEU A 84 30.52 77.93 7.97
N LYS A 85 31.61 77.43 8.54
CA LYS A 85 31.77 76.04 9.01
C LYS A 85 30.81 75.69 10.15
N GLU A 86 30.63 76.55 11.15
CA GLU A 86 29.68 76.31 12.26
C GLU A 86 28.22 76.35 11.77
N LEU A 87 27.86 77.31 10.92
CA LEU A 87 26.48 77.48 10.45
C LEU A 87 26.04 76.35 9.52
N LEU A 88 26.95 75.88 8.68
CA LEU A 88 26.75 74.70 7.84
C LEU A 88 26.78 73.39 8.64
N SER A 89 27.58 73.31 9.72
CA SER A 89 27.53 72.17 10.63
C SER A 89 26.16 72.04 11.33
N VAL A 90 25.44 73.14 11.55
CA VAL A 90 24.07 73.12 12.09
C VAL A 90 23.08 72.52 11.08
N LEU A 91 23.18 72.88 9.80
CA LEU A 91 22.35 72.29 8.73
C LEU A 91 22.60 70.79 8.55
N ALA A 92 23.87 70.39 8.63
CA ALA A 92 24.28 68.98 8.53
C ALA A 92 23.84 68.17 9.76
N LYS A 93 23.99 68.73 10.97
CA LYS A 93 23.61 68.11 12.24
C LYS A 93 22.09 67.96 12.40
N HIS A 94 21.29 68.84 11.82
CA HIS A 94 19.83 68.66 11.76
C HIS A 94 19.38 67.53 10.82
N SER A 95 20.28 67.04 9.96
CA SER A 95 19.98 66.02 8.94
C SER A 95 20.71 64.69 9.17
N ASP A 96 21.38 64.51 10.31
CA ASP A 96 22.29 63.39 10.61
C ASP A 96 23.39 63.18 9.55
N MET A 97 23.95 64.28 9.04
CA MET A 97 25.03 64.28 8.03
C MET A 97 26.26 65.01 8.56
N GLU A 98 27.45 64.60 8.13
CA GLU A 98 28.69 65.33 8.33
C GLU A 98 29.02 66.13 7.07
N LEU A 99 29.11 67.45 7.18
CA LEU A 99 29.42 68.37 6.08
C LEU A 99 30.81 68.99 6.29
N ASP A 100 31.68 68.88 5.29
CA ASP A 100 32.96 69.58 5.24
C ASP A 100 33.09 70.39 3.94
N ILE A 101 33.83 71.50 4.00
CA ILE A 101 34.15 72.34 2.85
C ILE A 101 35.65 72.43 2.73
N ALA A 102 36.17 72.11 1.54
CA ALA A 102 37.59 72.16 1.27
C ALA A 102 37.89 73.01 0.03
N SER A 103 39.01 73.73 0.08
CA SER A 103 39.56 74.40 -1.10
C SER A 103 40.20 73.37 -2.02
N ILE A 104 40.28 73.70 -3.31
CA ILE A 104 40.89 72.82 -4.31
C ILE A 104 42.38 72.52 -4.04
N SER A 105 43.06 73.45 -3.35
CA SER A 105 44.47 73.41 -2.96
C SER A 105 44.78 72.55 -1.73
N LYS A 106 43.74 72.04 -1.04
CA LYS A 106 43.94 71.16 0.12
C LYS A 106 44.48 69.82 -0.37
N ASP A 107 45.65 69.44 0.15
CA ASP A 107 46.38 68.26 -0.31
C ASP A 107 45.62 66.98 0.08
N LEU A 108 45.13 66.24 -0.93
CA LEU A 108 44.40 64.97 -0.74
C LEU A 108 45.28 63.89 -0.10
N HIS A 109 46.60 64.08 -0.11
CA HIS A 109 47.60 63.17 0.44
C HIS A 109 47.78 63.29 1.96
N ALA A 110 47.18 64.29 2.62
CA ALA A 110 47.39 64.55 4.05
C ALA A 110 46.52 63.70 5.00
N PHE A 111 45.62 62.86 4.50
CA PHE A 111 44.69 62.05 5.32
C PHE A 111 44.57 60.60 4.81
N PRO A 112 44.42 59.60 5.71
CA PRO A 112 44.14 58.21 5.32
C PRO A 112 42.67 58.08 4.87
N LEU A 113 42.37 58.54 3.65
CA LEU A 113 41.04 58.41 3.03
C LEU A 113 40.87 57.01 2.42
N LYS A 114 39.67 56.43 2.54
CA LYS A 114 39.33 55.14 1.92
C LYS A 114 39.48 55.23 0.38
N PRO A 115 39.87 54.13 -0.30
CA PRO A 115 40.13 54.14 -1.74
C PRO A 115 38.93 54.62 -2.59
N THR A 116 37.71 54.26 -2.18
CA THR A 116 36.46 54.66 -2.85
C THR A 116 36.20 56.16 -2.76
N ILE A 117 36.43 56.76 -1.58
CA ILE A 117 36.32 58.21 -1.35
C ILE A 117 37.39 58.95 -2.16
N LYS A 118 38.63 58.47 -2.14
CA LYS A 118 39.74 59.04 -2.92
C LYS A 118 39.42 59.04 -4.42
N LYS A 119 38.88 57.94 -4.94
CA LYS A 119 38.45 57.83 -6.35
C LYS A 119 37.35 58.83 -6.69
N ALA A 120 36.32 58.97 -5.86
CA ALA A 120 35.25 59.95 -6.09
C ALA A 120 35.78 61.40 -6.10
N LEU A 121 36.70 61.73 -5.20
CA LEU A 121 37.32 63.06 -5.15
C LEU A 121 38.22 63.34 -6.36
N THR A 122 39.03 62.37 -6.80
CA THR A 122 39.86 62.50 -8.01
C THR A 122 38.99 62.67 -9.25
N GLN A 123 37.95 61.84 -9.40
CA GLN A 123 37.02 61.92 -10.53
C GLN A 123 36.25 63.24 -10.56
N MET A 124 35.82 63.76 -9.40
CA MET A 124 35.18 65.08 -9.32
C MET A 124 36.13 66.19 -9.77
N LYS A 125 37.41 66.15 -9.36
CA LYS A 125 38.42 67.14 -9.79
C LYS A 125 38.70 67.09 -11.30
N GLU A 126 38.60 65.92 -11.92
CA GLU A 126 38.82 65.73 -13.36
C GLU A 126 37.60 66.13 -14.21
N SER A 127 36.38 65.81 -13.75
CA SER A 127 35.16 66.01 -14.55
C SER A 127 34.35 67.25 -14.17
N GLU A 128 34.63 67.89 -13.04
CA GLU A 128 33.86 69.02 -12.48
C GLU A 128 32.36 68.73 -12.31
N GLU A 129 32.01 67.46 -12.09
CA GLU A 129 30.63 66.99 -11.90
C GLU A 129 30.44 66.42 -10.49
N ASP A 130 29.18 66.38 -10.03
CA ASP A 130 28.79 65.71 -8.80
C ASP A 130 29.21 64.22 -8.85
N ARG A 131 29.79 63.73 -7.75
CA ARG A 131 30.20 62.33 -7.58
C ARG A 131 29.79 61.80 -6.22
N PHE A 132 29.57 60.50 -6.13
CA PHE A 132 29.27 59.82 -4.88
C PHE A 132 30.06 58.53 -4.75
N ALA A 133 30.23 58.05 -3.52
CA ALA A 133 30.83 56.77 -3.21
C ALA A 133 30.10 56.11 -2.05
N LEU A 134 29.80 54.82 -2.20
CA LEU A 134 29.35 53.97 -1.10
C LEU A 134 30.58 53.28 -0.47
N PHE A 135 30.61 53.20 0.85
CA PHE A 135 31.67 52.52 1.58
C PHE A 135 31.16 52.04 2.94
N GLU A 136 31.86 51.08 3.54
CA GLU A 136 31.47 50.51 4.82
C GLU A 136 32.36 51.05 5.95
N LYS A 137 31.77 51.52 7.05
CA LYS A 137 32.46 52.07 8.23
C LYS A 137 31.88 51.37 9.46
N GLU A 138 32.72 50.65 10.20
CA GLU A 138 32.30 49.92 11.42
C GLU A 138 31.13 48.93 11.22
N GLY A 139 30.99 48.36 10.01
CA GLY A 139 29.89 47.44 9.66
C GLY A 139 28.61 48.14 9.18
N GLU A 140 28.64 49.47 9.05
CA GLU A 140 27.51 50.27 8.54
C GLU A 140 27.82 50.80 7.15
N LYS A 141 26.80 50.82 6.27
CA LYS A 141 26.91 51.43 4.95
C LYS A 141 26.85 52.96 5.08
N HIS A 142 27.85 53.65 4.53
CA HIS A 142 27.91 55.10 4.45
C HIS A 142 27.92 55.55 3.00
N LEU A 143 27.24 56.66 2.75
CA LEU A 143 27.21 57.36 1.48
C LEU A 143 28.00 58.65 1.60
N PHE A 144 29.02 58.78 0.76
CA PHE A 144 29.82 59.98 0.58
C PHE A 144 29.38 60.69 -0.70
N TYR A 145 29.06 61.97 -0.61
CA TYR A 145 28.69 62.82 -1.74
C TYR A 145 29.65 63.99 -1.83
N VAL A 146 30.14 64.29 -3.03
CA VAL A 146 30.96 65.48 -3.29
C VAL A 146 30.34 66.33 -4.39
N LYS A 147 30.16 67.62 -4.08
CA LYS A 147 29.64 68.62 -5.01
C LYS A 147 30.74 69.65 -5.34
N PRO A 148 31.13 69.80 -6.61
CA PRO A 148 32.06 70.83 -7.03
C PRO A 148 31.47 72.23 -6.82
N MET A 149 32.32 73.18 -6.44
CA MET A 149 31.95 74.59 -6.29
C MET A 149 32.74 75.44 -7.28
N PRO A 150 32.15 75.79 -8.45
CA PRO A 150 32.76 76.73 -9.40
C PRO A 150 32.64 78.20 -8.92
N ALA A 151 33.57 79.05 -9.35
CA ALA A 151 33.51 80.48 -9.03
C ALA A 151 32.30 81.16 -9.71
N ASN A 152 31.50 81.88 -8.92
CA ASN A 152 30.47 82.78 -9.44
C ASN A 152 30.94 84.26 -9.39
N ASN A 153 30.16 85.18 -9.98
CA ASN A 153 30.50 86.61 -10.02
C ASN A 153 30.72 87.24 -8.62
N ALA A 154 30.00 86.78 -7.60
CA ALA A 154 30.14 87.25 -6.22
C ALA A 154 31.42 86.73 -5.55
N CYS A 155 31.83 85.49 -5.86
CA CYS A 155 33.04 84.86 -5.32
C CYS A 155 34.32 85.60 -5.76
N ILE A 156 34.36 86.08 -7.02
CA ILE A 156 35.54 86.77 -7.58
C ILE A 156 35.83 88.06 -6.83
N MET A 157 34.80 88.79 -6.38
CA MET A 157 34.97 90.02 -5.59
C MET A 157 35.60 89.76 -4.21
N CYS A 158 35.47 88.55 -3.67
CA CYS A 158 36.12 88.14 -2.41
C CYS A 158 37.49 87.48 -2.60
N HIS A 159 37.79 86.94 -3.79
CA HIS A 159 39.01 86.20 -4.11
C HIS A 159 39.91 86.91 -5.14
N VAL A 160 39.76 88.23 -5.29
CA VAL A 160 40.48 89.12 -6.24
C VAL A 160 42.00 88.86 -6.31
N HIS A 161 42.63 88.34 -5.26
CA HIS A 161 44.07 88.07 -5.19
C HIS A 161 44.54 86.72 -5.77
N ASN A 162 43.65 85.87 -6.31
CA ASN A 162 43.98 84.49 -6.74
C ASN A 162 43.86 84.24 -8.26
N ASP A 163 43.72 85.27 -9.12
CA ASP A 163 43.64 85.16 -10.59
C ASP A 163 42.57 84.17 -11.15
N LYS A 164 41.52 83.85 -10.36
CA LYS A 164 40.47 82.89 -10.74
C LYS A 164 39.40 83.51 -11.64
N LYS A 165 38.99 82.80 -12.71
CA LYS A 165 37.91 83.21 -13.63
C LYS A 165 36.54 82.65 -13.22
N VAL A 166 35.47 83.29 -13.70
CA VAL A 166 34.09 82.78 -13.54
C VAL A 166 34.01 81.39 -14.17
N GLY A 167 33.48 80.41 -13.43
CA GLY A 167 33.39 79.03 -13.86
C GLY A 167 34.57 78.14 -13.44
N GLU A 168 35.69 78.69 -12.98
CA GLU A 168 36.81 77.87 -12.50
C GLU A 168 36.51 77.26 -11.13
N LEU A 169 36.89 75.98 -10.94
CA LEU A 169 36.70 75.29 -9.66
C LEU A 169 37.52 75.96 -8.54
N ILE A 170 36.81 76.40 -7.47
CA ILE A 170 37.39 77.07 -6.30
C ILE A 170 37.47 76.15 -5.08
N GLY A 171 36.58 75.16 -5.02
CA GLY A 171 36.52 74.20 -3.93
C GLY A 171 35.44 73.15 -4.18
N TYR A 172 35.10 72.43 -3.13
CA TYR A 172 34.04 71.43 -3.15
C TYR A 172 33.44 71.28 -1.75
N THR A 173 32.18 70.86 -1.70
CA THR A 173 31.53 70.43 -0.45
C THR A 173 31.46 68.91 -0.41
N THR A 174 31.71 68.34 0.76
CA THR A 174 31.60 66.90 1.00
C THR A 174 30.56 66.65 2.06
N LEU A 175 29.63 65.75 1.78
CA LEU A 175 28.66 65.25 2.75
C LEU A 175 28.89 63.75 2.95
N GLU A 176 28.87 63.33 4.21
CA GLU A 176 28.83 61.92 4.59
C GLU A 176 27.55 61.66 5.38
N MET A 177 26.82 60.60 5.02
CA MET A 177 25.67 60.14 5.79
C MET A 177 25.68 58.62 5.94
N LYS A 178 25.16 58.13 7.06
CA LYS A 178 24.84 56.71 7.23
C LYS A 178 23.62 56.37 6.35
N VAL A 179 23.71 55.31 5.56
CA VAL A 179 22.54 54.76 4.85
C VAL A 179 21.75 53.91 5.86
N PRO A 180 20.48 54.25 6.15
CA PRO A 180 19.70 53.47 7.09
C PRO A 180 19.48 52.05 6.56
N THR A 181 19.52 51.06 7.43
CA THR A 181 19.13 49.69 7.07
C THR A 181 17.63 49.63 6.73
N PHE A 182 17.18 48.61 5.99
CA PHE A 182 15.75 48.44 5.71
C PHE A 182 14.88 48.43 6.96
N LYS A 183 15.38 47.81 8.04
CA LYS A 183 14.71 47.78 9.34
C LYS A 183 14.61 49.17 9.99
N GLU A 184 15.63 50.00 9.87
CA GLU A 184 15.65 51.36 10.43
C GLU A 184 14.77 52.31 9.60
N ALA A 185 14.82 52.20 8.27
CA ALA A 185 14.06 53.05 7.36
C ALA A 185 12.55 52.76 7.43
N ASN A 186 12.15 51.48 7.43
CA ASN A 186 10.75 51.05 7.39
C ASN A 186 10.51 49.81 8.27
N PRO A 187 10.49 49.94 9.60
CA PRO A 187 10.37 48.80 10.52
C PRO A 187 9.06 48.03 10.37
N GLN A 188 7.95 48.72 10.10
CA GLN A 188 6.64 48.09 9.89
C GLN A 188 6.65 47.17 8.66
N THR A 189 7.15 47.69 7.53
CA THR A 189 7.27 46.92 6.28
C THR A 189 8.22 45.74 6.45
N PHE A 190 9.35 45.93 7.12
CA PHE A 190 10.32 44.87 7.41
C PHE A 190 9.68 43.67 8.13
N TYR A 191 9.00 43.89 9.25
CA TYR A 191 8.36 42.80 10.00
C TYR A 191 7.15 42.21 9.27
N PHE A 192 6.38 43.04 8.55
CA PHE A 192 5.28 42.55 7.71
C PHE A 192 5.77 41.60 6.61
N LEU A 193 6.87 41.95 5.95
CA LEU A 193 7.49 41.12 4.91
C LEU A 193 7.94 39.77 5.48
N ILE A 194 8.63 39.77 6.63
CA ILE A 194 9.04 38.54 7.31
C ILE A 194 7.84 37.68 7.70
N GLY A 195 6.81 38.29 8.29
CA GLY A 195 5.60 37.59 8.72
C GLY A 195 4.84 36.96 7.56
N THR A 196 4.66 37.69 6.45
CA THR A 196 3.99 37.18 5.24
C THR A 196 4.79 36.05 4.60
N TYR A 197 6.13 36.13 4.58
CA TYR A 197 6.95 35.03 4.08
C TYR A 197 6.95 33.80 4.96
N LEU A 198 7.06 33.96 6.28
CA LEU A 198 6.93 32.84 7.21
C LEU A 198 5.54 32.19 7.09
N GLY A 199 4.48 33.00 6.99
CA GLY A 199 3.12 32.51 6.80
C GLY A 199 2.93 31.74 5.50
N THR A 200 3.38 32.29 4.36
CA THR A 200 3.29 31.61 3.05
C THR A 200 4.14 30.34 3.01
N TRP A 201 5.35 30.37 3.59
CA TRP A 201 6.21 29.20 3.71
C TRP A 201 5.53 28.07 4.51
N LEU A 202 5.01 28.38 5.71
CA LEU A 202 4.29 27.44 6.56
C LEU A 202 3.03 26.89 5.89
N LEU A 203 2.26 27.74 5.20
CA LEU A 203 1.06 27.31 4.46
C LEU A 203 1.39 26.32 3.36
N GLY A 204 2.47 26.54 2.60
CA GLY A 204 2.91 25.61 1.57
C GLY A 204 3.41 24.28 2.15
N LEU A 205 4.17 24.31 3.24
CA LEU A 205 4.56 23.08 3.95
C LEU A 205 3.35 22.31 4.47
N PHE A 206 2.37 23.00 5.05
CA PHE A 206 1.12 22.41 5.50
C PHE A 206 0.34 21.78 4.33
N ALA A 207 0.24 22.46 3.19
CA ALA A 207 -0.43 21.94 2.00
C ALA A 207 0.26 20.68 1.45
N ILE A 208 1.60 20.67 1.35
CA ILE A 208 2.37 19.50 0.91
C ILE A 208 2.18 18.33 1.88
N TRP A 209 2.28 18.59 3.19
CA TRP A 209 2.03 17.60 4.23
C TRP A 209 0.61 17.06 4.16
N TRP A 210 -0.40 17.94 4.00
CA TRP A 210 -1.81 17.58 3.93
C TRP A 210 -2.08 16.67 2.74
N ILE A 211 -1.60 17.04 1.54
CA ILE A 211 -1.75 16.24 0.31
C ILE A 211 -1.08 14.87 0.48
N HIS A 212 0.14 14.83 1.01
CA HIS A 212 0.85 13.58 1.26
C HIS A 212 0.12 12.70 2.30
N SER A 213 -0.36 13.29 3.39
CA SER A 213 -1.11 12.60 4.45
C SER A 213 -2.43 12.02 3.91
N ARG A 214 -3.23 12.84 3.24
CA ARG A 214 -4.47 12.41 2.57
C ARG A 214 -4.23 11.33 1.52
N GLY A 215 -3.20 11.51 0.68
CA GLY A 215 -2.85 10.55 -0.36
C GLY A 215 -2.46 9.19 0.20
N ARG A 216 -1.68 9.14 1.28
CA ARG A 216 -1.33 7.89 1.97
C ARG A 216 -2.56 7.21 2.58
N ASN A 217 -3.39 7.96 3.30
CA ASN A 217 -4.58 7.41 3.94
C ASN A 217 -5.55 6.84 2.89
N TYR A 218 -5.76 7.56 1.79
CA TYR A 218 -6.60 7.12 0.68
C TYR A 218 -6.09 5.82 0.04
N LEU A 219 -4.77 5.73 -0.22
CA LEU A 219 -4.17 4.51 -0.78
C LEU A 219 -4.29 3.32 0.17
N ASN A 220 -4.07 3.54 1.47
CA ASN A 220 -4.18 2.50 2.49
C ASN A 220 -5.62 2.01 2.63
N GLU A 221 -6.59 2.93 2.69
CA GLU A 221 -8.02 2.61 2.78
C GLU A 221 -8.49 1.83 1.54
N LYS A 222 -8.10 2.26 0.34
CA LYS A 222 -8.39 1.52 -0.89
C LYS A 222 -7.77 0.13 -0.90
N THR A 223 -6.52 0.01 -0.47
CA THR A 223 -5.82 -1.29 -0.42
C THR A 223 -6.53 -2.23 0.56
N LYS A 224 -6.87 -1.74 1.75
CA LYS A 224 -7.60 -2.50 2.77
C LYS A 224 -8.96 -2.95 2.26
N MET A 225 -9.71 -2.05 1.60
CA MET A 225 -11.02 -2.38 1.04
C MET A 225 -10.91 -3.48 -0.04
N TYR A 226 -9.88 -3.44 -0.89
CA TYR A 226 -9.65 -4.50 -1.89
C TYR A 226 -9.28 -5.83 -1.23
N GLU A 227 -8.42 -5.81 -0.20
CA GLU A 227 -8.04 -7.00 0.55
C GLU A 227 -9.25 -7.60 1.30
N GLU A 228 -10.05 -6.79 1.99
CA GLU A 228 -11.28 -7.24 2.65
C GLU A 228 -12.29 -7.84 1.65
N SER A 229 -12.44 -7.23 0.47
CA SER A 229 -13.30 -7.77 -0.59
C SER A 229 -12.77 -9.09 -1.15
N MET A 230 -11.45 -9.19 -1.32
CA MET A 230 -10.77 -10.41 -1.76
C MET A 230 -10.97 -11.54 -0.74
N TYR A 231 -10.75 -11.29 0.55
CA TYR A 231 -10.99 -12.26 1.60
C TYR A 231 -12.45 -12.70 1.66
N ALA A 232 -13.41 -11.78 1.47
CA ALA A 232 -14.82 -12.13 1.43
C ALA A 232 -15.15 -13.08 0.25
N LEU A 233 -14.55 -12.85 -0.93
CA LEU A 233 -14.74 -13.74 -2.08
C LEU A 233 -14.13 -15.12 -1.86
N ILE A 234 -12.94 -15.19 -1.25
CA ILE A 234 -12.28 -16.45 -0.90
C ILE A 234 -13.13 -17.21 0.13
N ASP A 235 -13.58 -16.54 1.19
CA ASP A 235 -14.46 -17.12 2.20
C ASP A 235 -15.77 -17.63 1.59
N MET A 236 -16.33 -16.94 0.59
CA MET A 236 -17.50 -17.43 -0.15
C MET A 236 -17.22 -18.72 -0.93
N VAL A 237 -16.07 -18.82 -1.60
CA VAL A 237 -15.70 -20.05 -2.35
C VAL A 237 -15.41 -21.20 -1.39
N GLU A 238 -14.66 -20.95 -0.31
CA GLU A 238 -14.38 -21.95 0.74
C GLU A 238 -15.66 -22.38 1.49
N LYS A 239 -16.65 -21.51 1.67
CA LYS A 239 -17.98 -21.91 2.20
C LYS A 239 -18.77 -22.79 1.24
N ARG A 240 -18.47 -22.74 -0.05
CA ARG A 240 -19.08 -23.66 -1.03
C ARG A 240 -18.37 -25.00 -1.03
N ASP A 241 -17.06 -25.00 -0.87
CA ASP A 241 -16.21 -26.17 -0.66
C ASP A 241 -15.88 -26.31 0.82
N SER A 242 -16.87 -26.68 1.64
CA SER A 242 -16.83 -26.71 3.11
C SER A 242 -15.61 -27.44 3.71
N TYR A 243 -14.99 -28.30 2.90
CA TYR A 243 -13.79 -29.07 3.18
C TYR A 243 -12.49 -28.24 3.22
N THR A 244 -12.50 -27.04 2.64
CA THR A 244 -11.32 -26.18 2.44
C THR A 244 -11.28 -24.97 3.37
N ALA A 245 -12.08 -24.94 4.46
CA ALA A 245 -12.07 -23.79 5.37
C ALA A 245 -10.66 -23.47 5.90
N GLY A 246 -10.17 -22.27 5.59
CA GLY A 246 -8.84 -21.78 5.95
C GLY A 246 -7.70 -22.45 5.17
N HIS A 247 -7.98 -23.27 4.17
CA HIS A 247 -7.00 -23.92 3.30
C HIS A 247 -6.18 -22.89 2.54
N SER A 248 -6.85 -21.94 1.86
CA SER A 248 -6.17 -20.93 1.07
C SER A 248 -5.23 -20.09 1.94
N GLN A 249 -5.64 -19.81 3.19
CA GLN A 249 -4.81 -19.11 4.16
C GLN A 249 -3.58 -19.92 4.59
N ARG A 250 -3.74 -21.22 4.88
CA ARG A 250 -2.60 -22.08 5.24
C ARG A 250 -1.62 -22.23 4.07
N VAL A 251 -2.12 -22.47 2.86
CA VAL A 251 -1.30 -22.51 1.63
C VAL A 251 -0.57 -21.20 1.40
N ALA A 252 -1.23 -20.06 1.58
CA ALA A 252 -0.60 -18.75 1.47
C ALA A 252 0.51 -18.54 2.51
N GLU A 253 0.29 -18.90 3.77
CA GLU A 253 1.30 -18.80 4.82
C GLU A 253 2.47 -19.75 4.57
N TYR A 254 2.22 -21.02 4.19
CA TYR A 254 3.26 -21.98 3.83
C TYR A 254 4.10 -21.48 2.65
N SER A 255 3.45 -20.98 1.59
CA SER A 255 4.15 -20.43 0.43
C SER A 255 5.01 -19.22 0.80
N LYS A 256 4.50 -18.35 1.68
CA LYS A 256 5.25 -17.21 2.22
C LYS A 256 6.47 -17.65 3.03
N MET A 257 6.32 -18.65 3.91
CA MET A 257 7.45 -19.19 4.69
C MET A 257 8.54 -19.76 3.77
N LEU A 258 8.15 -20.50 2.73
CA LEU A 258 9.09 -21.07 1.76
C LEU A 258 9.91 -19.99 1.04
N VAL A 259 9.26 -18.96 0.48
CA VAL A 259 10.01 -17.93 -0.25
C VAL A 259 10.86 -17.06 0.68
N MET A 260 10.42 -16.82 1.93
CA MET A 260 11.22 -16.09 2.90
C MET A 260 12.51 -16.84 3.25
N GLU A 261 12.43 -18.16 3.41
CA GLU A 261 13.62 -19.00 3.63
C GLU A 261 14.57 -19.01 2.42
N MET A 262 14.02 -18.90 1.21
CA MET A 262 14.80 -18.75 -0.02
C MET A 262 15.42 -17.35 -0.21
N GLY A 263 15.19 -16.41 0.72
CA GLY A 263 15.75 -15.06 0.72
C GLY A 263 14.91 -14.00 -0.01
N TYR A 264 13.68 -14.31 -0.43
CA TYR A 264 12.75 -13.31 -0.96
C TYR A 264 12.20 -12.42 0.15
N SER A 265 11.93 -11.15 -0.16
CA SER A 265 11.41 -10.17 0.81
C SER A 265 10.52 -9.12 0.15
N GLY A 266 9.72 -8.43 0.96
CA GLY A 266 8.90 -7.29 0.51
C GLY A 266 7.80 -7.69 -0.47
N ASP A 267 7.82 -7.10 -1.67
CA ASP A 267 6.75 -7.24 -2.68
C ASP A 267 6.59 -8.69 -3.15
N ASP A 268 7.66 -9.49 -3.21
CA ASP A 268 7.62 -10.90 -3.66
C ASP A 268 6.90 -11.80 -2.63
N VAL A 269 7.07 -11.50 -1.34
CA VAL A 269 6.41 -12.23 -0.25
C VAL A 269 4.91 -11.93 -0.24
N ASP A 270 4.53 -10.65 -0.40
CA ASP A 270 3.12 -10.24 -0.52
C ASP A 270 2.48 -10.84 -1.79
N PHE A 271 3.25 -10.89 -2.89
CA PHE A 271 2.82 -11.49 -4.14
C PHE A 271 2.50 -12.98 -4.00
N ILE A 272 3.42 -13.79 -3.45
CA ILE A 272 3.17 -15.24 -3.30
C ILE A 272 2.03 -15.50 -2.31
N TYR A 273 1.94 -14.69 -1.26
CA TYR A 273 0.87 -14.79 -0.28
C TYR A 273 -0.51 -14.59 -0.94
N LYS A 274 -0.65 -13.52 -1.73
CA LYS A 274 -1.89 -13.24 -2.49
C LYS A 274 -2.18 -14.30 -3.55
N ALA A 275 -1.15 -14.83 -4.23
CA ALA A 275 -1.31 -15.92 -5.18
C ALA A 275 -1.79 -17.20 -4.49
N GLY A 276 -1.22 -17.55 -3.33
CA GLY A 276 -1.67 -18.69 -2.52
C GLY A 276 -3.10 -18.53 -1.99
N MET A 277 -3.49 -17.32 -1.58
CA MET A 277 -4.87 -17.03 -1.16
C MET A 277 -5.90 -17.22 -2.29
N LEU A 278 -5.49 -17.00 -3.55
CA LEU A 278 -6.39 -16.95 -4.71
C LEU A 278 -6.24 -18.14 -5.67
N HIS A 279 -5.35 -19.10 -5.38
CA HIS A 279 -5.02 -20.17 -6.33
C HIS A 279 -6.27 -20.95 -6.79
N ASP A 280 -7.20 -21.15 -5.86
CA ASP A 280 -8.40 -21.95 -6.04
C ASP A 280 -9.69 -21.14 -6.28
N ILE A 281 -9.61 -19.82 -6.50
CA ILE A 281 -10.81 -18.97 -6.65
C ILE A 281 -11.71 -19.41 -7.83
N GLY A 282 -11.12 -20.01 -8.86
CA GLY A 282 -11.80 -20.57 -10.02
C GLY A 282 -12.66 -21.79 -9.73
N LYS A 283 -12.56 -22.39 -8.53
CA LYS A 283 -13.50 -23.44 -8.09
C LYS A 283 -14.95 -22.96 -8.16
N ILE A 284 -15.19 -21.65 -8.12
CA ILE A 284 -16.52 -21.06 -8.32
C ILE A 284 -17.24 -21.53 -9.61
N GLU A 285 -16.52 -21.91 -10.66
CA GLU A 285 -17.10 -22.40 -11.92
C GLU A 285 -17.50 -23.89 -11.86
N ILE A 286 -16.99 -24.64 -10.88
CA ILE A 286 -17.22 -26.09 -10.77
C ILE A 286 -18.61 -26.38 -10.21
N PRO A 287 -19.40 -27.31 -10.78
CA PRO A 287 -20.68 -27.69 -10.19
C PRO A 287 -20.53 -28.31 -8.80
N ASP A 288 -21.42 -27.97 -7.86
CA ASP A 288 -21.43 -28.55 -6.51
C ASP A 288 -21.46 -30.08 -6.54
N ALA A 289 -22.22 -30.66 -7.47
CA ALA A 289 -22.36 -32.12 -7.65
C ALA A 289 -21.02 -32.85 -7.86
N ILE A 290 -20.02 -32.14 -8.39
CA ILE A 290 -18.68 -32.66 -8.65
C ILE A 290 -17.74 -32.23 -7.52
N LEU A 291 -17.79 -30.95 -7.11
CA LEU A 291 -16.90 -30.40 -6.10
C LEU A 291 -17.08 -31.05 -4.73
N LEU A 292 -18.32 -31.37 -4.35
CA LEU A 292 -18.66 -31.93 -3.04
C LEU A 292 -18.74 -33.46 -3.03
N LYS A 293 -18.43 -34.12 -4.15
CA LYS A 293 -18.61 -35.57 -4.32
C LYS A 293 -17.76 -36.36 -3.32
N PRO A 294 -18.37 -37.21 -2.46
CA PRO A 294 -17.66 -37.98 -1.44
C PRO A 294 -17.11 -39.31 -1.98
N ASP A 295 -16.71 -39.36 -3.25
CA ASP A 295 -16.14 -40.54 -3.91
C ASP A 295 -15.16 -40.10 -5.01
N LYS A 296 -14.41 -41.05 -5.58
CA LYS A 296 -13.50 -40.81 -6.70
C LYS A 296 -14.24 -40.20 -7.89
N LEU A 297 -13.55 -39.27 -8.55
CA LEU A 297 -14.02 -38.63 -9.76
C LEU A 297 -13.72 -39.52 -10.96
N ASN A 298 -14.66 -39.62 -11.89
CA ASN A 298 -14.39 -40.19 -13.21
C ASN A 298 -13.58 -39.20 -14.07
N GLU A 299 -13.12 -39.63 -15.25
CA GLU A 299 -12.27 -38.80 -16.12
C GLU A 299 -12.94 -37.50 -16.58
N MET A 300 -14.25 -37.53 -16.86
CA MET A 300 -15.00 -36.33 -17.26
C MET A 300 -15.17 -35.35 -16.09
N GLU A 301 -15.54 -35.85 -14.92
CA GLU A 301 -15.65 -35.06 -13.68
C GLU A 301 -14.29 -34.46 -13.30
N TYR A 302 -13.21 -35.23 -13.41
CA TYR A 302 -11.86 -34.75 -13.17
C TYR A 302 -11.44 -33.67 -14.17
N SER A 303 -11.79 -33.84 -15.45
CA SER A 303 -11.55 -32.82 -16.49
C SER A 303 -12.30 -31.51 -16.19
N LEU A 304 -13.51 -31.60 -15.62
CA LEU A 304 -14.23 -30.43 -15.13
C LEU A 304 -13.51 -29.80 -13.94
N ILE A 305 -13.02 -30.56 -12.96
CA ILE A 305 -12.24 -29.98 -11.86
C ILE A 305 -10.99 -29.25 -12.36
N LYS A 306 -10.23 -29.81 -13.33
CA LYS A 306 -9.03 -29.16 -13.88
C LYS A 306 -9.29 -27.76 -14.44
N ARG A 307 -10.52 -27.45 -14.86
CA ARG A 307 -10.92 -26.13 -15.36
C ARG A 307 -10.69 -25.03 -14.32
N HIS A 308 -10.73 -25.31 -13.02
CA HIS A 308 -10.61 -24.27 -12.00
C HIS A 308 -9.33 -23.44 -12.15
N SER A 309 -8.20 -24.02 -12.58
CA SER A 309 -6.95 -23.26 -12.73
C SER A 309 -7.06 -22.23 -13.87
N THR A 310 -7.67 -22.62 -14.99
CA THR A 310 -7.96 -21.70 -16.10
C THR A 310 -9.05 -20.67 -15.74
N ALA A 311 -10.05 -21.05 -14.95
CA ALA A 311 -11.07 -20.14 -14.44
C ALA A 311 -10.47 -19.11 -13.48
N SER A 312 -9.58 -19.54 -12.57
CA SER A 312 -8.82 -18.65 -11.68
C SER A 312 -8.00 -17.65 -12.50
N TYR A 313 -7.31 -18.09 -13.56
CA TYR A 313 -6.60 -17.19 -14.48
C TYR A 313 -7.54 -16.16 -15.12
N GLU A 314 -8.68 -16.58 -15.66
CA GLU A 314 -9.65 -15.70 -16.30
C GLU A 314 -10.19 -14.64 -15.34
N LEU A 315 -10.55 -15.04 -14.12
CA LEU A 315 -11.02 -14.15 -13.05
C LEU A 315 -9.95 -13.14 -12.61
N LEU A 316 -8.69 -13.57 -12.52
CA LEU A 316 -7.57 -12.75 -12.05
C LEU A 316 -6.86 -11.99 -13.17
N SER A 317 -7.20 -12.21 -14.44
CA SER A 317 -6.52 -11.62 -15.60
C SER A 317 -6.59 -10.07 -15.66
N ARG A 318 -7.45 -9.46 -14.86
CA ARG A 318 -7.66 -8.00 -14.80
C ARG A 318 -6.93 -7.38 -13.61
N GLU A 319 -6.60 -6.09 -13.74
CA GLU A 319 -6.08 -5.30 -12.62
C GLU A 319 -7.08 -5.28 -11.45
N PRO A 320 -6.60 -5.36 -10.19
CA PRO A 320 -5.20 -5.30 -9.77
C PRO A 320 -4.47 -6.67 -9.68
N PHE A 321 -5.10 -7.76 -10.11
CA PHE A 321 -4.61 -9.14 -9.87
C PHE A 321 -3.93 -9.79 -11.08
N SER A 322 -3.84 -9.08 -12.20
CA SER A 322 -3.28 -9.55 -13.47
C SER A 322 -1.94 -10.28 -13.31
N LEU A 323 -1.06 -9.78 -12.44
CA LEU A 323 0.26 -10.37 -12.18
C LEU A 323 0.20 -11.74 -11.48
N LEU A 324 -0.85 -12.02 -10.69
CA LEU A 324 -1.04 -13.29 -9.98
C LEU A 324 -1.55 -14.37 -10.94
N SER A 325 -2.28 -13.98 -11.98
CA SER A 325 -3.04 -14.89 -12.85
C SER A 325 -2.19 -16.02 -13.42
N THR A 326 -0.99 -15.72 -13.93
CA THR A 326 -0.08 -16.72 -14.50
C THR A 326 0.42 -17.70 -13.45
N VAL A 327 0.71 -17.22 -12.25
CA VAL A 327 1.19 -18.09 -11.16
C VAL A 327 0.09 -19.04 -10.72
N VAL A 328 -1.14 -18.52 -10.61
CA VAL A 328 -2.31 -19.31 -10.26
C VAL A 328 -2.71 -20.27 -11.39
N LEU A 329 -2.52 -19.92 -12.67
CA LEU A 329 -2.84 -20.82 -13.79
C LEU A 329 -2.08 -22.16 -13.70
N HIS A 330 -0.82 -22.10 -13.29
CA HIS A 330 0.12 -23.21 -13.39
C HIS A 330 0.41 -23.92 -12.05
N HIS A 331 -0.36 -23.65 -10.99
CA HIS A 331 -0.09 -24.23 -9.66
C HIS A 331 -0.33 -25.76 -9.58
N HIS A 332 -0.96 -26.35 -10.60
CA HIS A 332 -1.10 -27.80 -10.78
C HIS A 332 -0.22 -28.38 -11.91
N GLU A 333 0.70 -27.59 -12.46
CA GLU A 333 1.75 -28.15 -13.31
C GLU A 333 2.69 -29.01 -12.46
N ARG A 334 3.16 -30.12 -13.03
CA ARG A 334 4.09 -31.04 -12.36
C ARG A 334 5.48 -30.83 -12.94
N TYR A 335 6.51 -30.94 -12.11
CA TYR A 335 7.90 -30.75 -12.55
C TYR A 335 8.28 -31.66 -13.75
N ASP A 336 7.74 -32.88 -13.82
CA ASP A 336 7.87 -33.88 -14.89
C ASP A 336 7.05 -33.58 -16.17
N GLY A 337 6.12 -32.61 -16.11
CA GLY A 337 5.18 -32.21 -17.16
C GLY A 337 3.93 -33.06 -17.27
N GLY A 338 3.64 -33.91 -16.30
CA GLY A 338 2.37 -34.64 -16.21
C GLY A 338 1.20 -33.82 -15.64
N GLY A 339 1.42 -32.52 -15.41
CA GLY A 339 0.43 -31.61 -14.82
C GLY A 339 -0.52 -30.98 -15.85
N TYR A 340 -1.26 -29.97 -15.39
CA TYR A 340 -2.23 -29.23 -16.20
C TYR A 340 -2.21 -27.75 -15.82
N PRO A 341 -2.72 -26.84 -16.68
CA PRO A 341 -3.44 -27.07 -17.93
C PRO A 341 -2.57 -27.23 -19.18
N ASN A 342 -1.30 -26.86 -19.16
CA ASN A 342 -0.44 -26.79 -20.34
C ASN A 342 0.61 -27.92 -20.41
N GLY A 343 0.85 -28.65 -19.33
CA GLY A 343 1.83 -29.74 -19.29
C GLY A 343 3.27 -29.21 -19.33
N LEU A 344 3.50 -28.07 -18.68
CA LEU A 344 4.81 -27.41 -18.64
C LEU A 344 5.80 -28.24 -17.82
N LYS A 345 7.08 -28.23 -18.23
CA LYS A 345 8.14 -29.01 -17.57
C LYS A 345 9.17 -28.12 -16.88
N ALA A 346 9.56 -28.49 -15.67
CA ALA A 346 10.64 -27.88 -14.90
C ALA A 346 10.64 -26.34 -14.95
N GLU A 347 11.65 -25.73 -15.58
CA GLU A 347 11.84 -24.27 -15.66
C GLU A 347 10.79 -23.54 -16.51
N GLN A 348 9.99 -24.25 -17.30
CA GLN A 348 8.86 -23.66 -18.03
C GLN A 348 7.73 -23.25 -17.08
N ILE A 349 7.63 -23.90 -15.92
CA ILE A 349 6.62 -23.61 -14.91
C ILE A 349 7.09 -22.37 -14.13
N PRO A 350 6.25 -21.33 -13.97
CA PRO A 350 6.63 -20.18 -13.15
C PRO A 350 7.07 -20.62 -11.76
N PHE A 351 8.21 -20.12 -11.28
CA PHE A 351 8.81 -20.56 -10.02
C PHE A 351 7.82 -20.48 -8.84
N PHE A 352 7.07 -19.38 -8.74
CA PHE A 352 6.07 -19.20 -7.70
C PHE A 352 4.87 -20.16 -7.81
N SER A 353 4.54 -20.68 -8.99
CA SER A 353 3.54 -21.75 -9.12
C SER A 353 4.05 -23.02 -8.45
N GLN A 354 5.32 -23.37 -8.67
CA GLN A 354 5.96 -24.56 -8.09
C GLN A 354 6.05 -24.47 -6.56
N VAL A 355 6.18 -23.26 -6.00
CA VAL A 355 6.10 -23.02 -4.55
C VAL A 355 4.70 -23.33 -4.03
N ILE A 356 3.66 -22.80 -4.69
CA ILE A 356 2.26 -23.07 -4.31
C ILE A 356 1.94 -24.55 -4.42
N THR A 357 2.40 -25.25 -5.46
CA THR A 357 2.19 -26.69 -5.63
C THR A 357 2.69 -27.51 -4.43
N VAL A 358 3.86 -27.15 -3.87
CA VAL A 358 4.42 -27.82 -2.69
C VAL A 358 3.62 -27.48 -1.43
N ALA A 359 3.27 -26.19 -1.25
CA ALA A 359 2.49 -25.73 -0.11
C ALA A 359 1.08 -26.33 -0.07
N ASP A 360 0.39 -26.37 -1.22
CA ASP A 360 -0.94 -26.98 -1.40
C ASP A 360 -0.89 -28.49 -1.12
N ALA A 361 0.07 -29.21 -1.70
CA ALA A 361 0.23 -30.63 -1.44
C ALA A 361 0.48 -30.93 0.05
N PHE A 362 1.29 -30.13 0.73
CA PHE A 362 1.55 -30.29 2.16
C PHE A 362 0.30 -30.06 3.01
N ASP A 363 -0.47 -28.99 2.75
CA ASP A 363 -1.74 -28.75 3.45
C ASP A 363 -2.75 -29.86 3.17
N ALA A 364 -2.86 -30.28 1.92
CA ALA A 364 -3.73 -31.36 1.49
C ALA A 364 -3.42 -32.69 2.21
N MET A 365 -2.15 -32.99 2.46
CA MET A 365 -1.70 -34.19 3.17
C MET A 365 -1.93 -34.12 4.68
N THR A 366 -1.74 -32.95 5.28
CA THR A 366 -1.74 -32.78 6.75
C THR A 366 -3.09 -32.35 7.32
N THR A 367 -4.12 -32.22 6.47
CA THR A 367 -5.50 -31.92 6.88
C THR A 367 -6.44 -33.09 6.58
N ASN A 368 -7.46 -33.28 7.41
CA ASN A 368 -8.46 -34.34 7.21
C ASN A 368 -9.30 -34.04 5.96
N ARG A 369 -9.58 -35.08 5.17
CA ARG A 369 -10.45 -35.06 3.99
C ARG A 369 -11.62 -36.05 4.11
N ALA A 370 -12.75 -35.79 3.46
CA ALA A 370 -13.97 -36.60 3.53
C ALA A 370 -13.81 -38.04 3.03
N TYR A 371 -12.68 -38.37 2.39
CA TYR A 371 -12.33 -39.72 1.93
C TYR A 371 -10.99 -40.22 2.49
N ARG A 372 -10.28 -39.40 3.29
CA ARG A 372 -8.93 -39.71 3.76
C ARG A 372 -8.56 -38.93 5.02
N LYS A 373 -8.03 -39.62 6.02
CA LYS A 373 -7.45 -39.00 7.21
C LYS A 373 -6.18 -38.21 6.89
N SER A 374 -5.90 -37.17 7.68
CA SER A 374 -4.63 -36.44 7.64
C SER A 374 -3.45 -37.36 7.92
N LEU A 375 -2.37 -37.21 7.18
CA LEU A 375 -1.09 -37.85 7.43
C LEU A 375 -0.32 -37.12 8.54
N SER A 376 0.62 -37.83 9.18
CA SER A 376 1.59 -37.19 10.07
C SER A 376 2.49 -36.21 9.28
N ARG A 377 3.14 -35.28 10.00
CA ARG A 377 4.11 -34.37 9.39
C ARG A 377 5.22 -35.16 8.68
N GLU A 378 5.74 -36.18 9.35
CA GLU A 378 6.84 -37.01 8.88
C GLU A 378 6.45 -37.77 7.60
N GLU A 379 5.23 -38.32 7.57
CA GLU A 379 4.69 -39.00 6.38
C GLU A 379 4.51 -38.03 5.21
N ALA A 380 3.95 -36.83 5.45
CA ALA A 380 3.78 -35.82 4.42
C ALA A 380 5.13 -35.35 3.85
N LEU A 381 6.13 -35.14 4.70
CA LEU A 381 7.48 -34.76 4.27
C LEU A 381 8.19 -35.88 3.49
N ALA A 382 7.99 -37.14 3.87
CA ALA A 382 8.53 -38.28 3.14
C ALA A 382 7.94 -38.38 1.73
N ILE A 383 6.63 -38.13 1.57
CA ILE A 383 5.97 -38.11 0.25
C ILE A 383 6.50 -36.96 -0.62
N LEU A 384 6.68 -35.76 -0.05
CA LEU A 384 7.28 -34.64 -0.79
C LEU A 384 8.68 -34.99 -1.30
N GLU A 385 9.47 -35.72 -0.52
CA GLU A 385 10.81 -36.18 -0.91
C GLU A 385 10.76 -37.27 -1.99
N GLU A 386 9.85 -38.23 -1.90
CA GLU A 386 9.67 -39.29 -2.90
C GLU A 386 9.23 -38.74 -4.28
N GLU A 387 8.41 -37.69 -4.26
CA GLU A 387 7.90 -37.02 -5.46
C GLU A 387 8.77 -35.84 -5.92
N SER A 388 9.93 -35.63 -5.29
CA SER A 388 10.95 -34.66 -5.68
C SER A 388 11.50 -34.98 -7.08
N GLY A 389 11.46 -33.99 -7.98
CA GLY A 389 11.87 -34.14 -9.38
C GLY A 389 10.83 -34.83 -10.27
N LYS A 390 9.70 -35.27 -9.71
CA LYS A 390 8.52 -35.74 -10.44
C LYS A 390 7.41 -34.70 -10.36
N GLN A 391 6.66 -34.68 -9.26
CA GLN A 391 5.62 -33.70 -9.03
C GLN A 391 6.21 -32.34 -8.66
N PHE A 392 7.23 -32.34 -7.81
CA PHE A 392 7.71 -31.15 -7.12
C PHE A 392 9.12 -30.74 -7.55
N HIS A 393 9.40 -29.44 -7.51
CA HIS A 393 10.74 -28.91 -7.75
C HIS A 393 11.71 -29.38 -6.64
N PRO A 394 12.85 -30.02 -6.97
CA PRO A 394 13.76 -30.56 -5.95
C PRO A 394 14.29 -29.55 -4.93
N PHE A 395 14.70 -28.36 -5.38
CA PHE A 395 15.13 -27.27 -4.50
C PHE A 395 14.03 -26.82 -3.52
N ILE A 396 12.78 -26.68 -3.98
CA ILE A 396 11.66 -26.25 -3.12
C ILE A 396 11.36 -27.32 -2.07
N VAL A 397 11.39 -28.60 -2.44
CA VAL A 397 11.21 -29.72 -1.49
C VAL A 397 12.29 -29.70 -0.40
N LYS A 398 13.55 -29.43 -0.76
CA LYS A 398 14.63 -29.32 0.22
C LYS A 398 14.33 -28.22 1.25
N ILE A 399 13.93 -27.03 0.79
CA ILE A 399 13.56 -25.92 1.68
C ILE A 399 12.31 -26.26 2.49
N ALA A 400 11.32 -26.91 1.89
CA ALA A 400 10.10 -27.33 2.57
C ALA A 400 10.37 -28.29 3.73
N LYS A 401 11.34 -29.21 3.61
CA LYS A 401 11.75 -30.08 4.72
C LYS A 401 12.31 -29.30 5.90
N GLU A 402 13.07 -28.24 5.64
CA GLU A 402 13.65 -27.38 6.68
C GLU A 402 12.56 -26.51 7.33
N VAL A 403 11.72 -25.87 6.53
CA VAL A 403 10.68 -24.93 6.99
C VAL A 403 9.53 -25.65 7.69
N PHE A 404 9.03 -26.76 7.13
CA PHE A 404 7.84 -27.44 7.65
C PHE A 404 8.14 -28.37 8.83
N ALA A 405 9.41 -28.63 9.16
CA ALA A 405 9.81 -29.43 10.31
C ALA A 405 9.20 -28.91 11.63
N ASP A 406 9.06 -27.59 11.77
CA ASP A 406 8.59 -26.93 12.99
C ASP A 406 7.22 -26.24 12.85
N VAL A 407 6.57 -26.36 11.68
CA VAL A 407 5.27 -25.72 11.43
C VAL A 407 4.18 -26.33 12.31
N LYS A 408 3.45 -25.49 13.06
CA LYS A 408 2.27 -25.94 13.79
C LYS A 408 1.18 -26.39 12.81
N LEU A 409 0.86 -27.68 12.84
CA LEU A 409 -0.23 -28.25 12.07
C LEU A 409 -1.58 -27.90 12.69
N PRO A 410 -2.65 -27.76 11.88
CA PRO A 410 -3.97 -27.48 12.42
C PRO A 410 -4.49 -28.69 13.22
N GLU A 411 -4.84 -28.45 14.49
CA GLU A 411 -5.43 -29.45 15.38
C GLU A 411 -6.94 -29.58 15.07
N HIS A 412 -7.49 -30.79 15.15
CA HIS A 412 -8.93 -31.07 14.98
C HIS A 412 -9.53 -30.52 13.68
N THR A 413 -8.82 -30.65 12.55
CA THR A 413 -9.46 -30.41 11.25
C THR A 413 -10.59 -31.42 11.07
N THR A 414 -11.84 -30.96 10.99
CA THR A 414 -12.97 -31.83 10.69
C THR A 414 -13.65 -31.32 9.45
N GLN A 415 -13.97 -32.26 8.57
CA GLN A 415 -14.79 -32.03 7.39
C GLN A 415 -16.24 -32.45 7.61
N MET A 416 -16.59 -32.80 8.86
CA MET A 416 -17.96 -33.04 9.25
C MET A 416 -18.76 -31.74 9.21
N PRO A 417 -20.03 -31.80 8.79
CA PRO A 417 -20.95 -30.67 8.92
C PRO A 417 -20.96 -30.10 10.34
N LYS A 418 -20.89 -28.78 10.46
CA LYS A 418 -20.88 -28.08 11.74
C LYS A 418 -22.27 -27.72 12.23
N ASP A 419 -23.20 -27.57 11.30
CA ASP A 419 -24.59 -27.23 11.59
C ASP A 419 -25.57 -28.09 10.77
N LEU A 420 -26.85 -27.97 11.12
CA LEU A 420 -27.92 -28.74 10.49
C LEU A 420 -28.05 -28.46 8.99
N LEU A 421 -27.77 -27.23 8.54
CA LEU A 421 -27.91 -26.89 7.12
C LEU A 421 -26.76 -27.51 6.31
N GLU A 422 -25.54 -27.46 6.81
CA GLU A 422 -24.41 -28.19 6.26
C GLU A 422 -24.68 -29.70 6.27
N GLU A 423 -25.29 -30.22 7.34
CA GLU A 423 -25.63 -31.64 7.42
C GLU A 423 -26.66 -32.02 6.37
N MET A 424 -27.67 -31.17 6.15
CA MET A 424 -28.64 -31.36 5.07
C MET A 424 -27.98 -31.29 3.68
N ARG A 425 -27.13 -30.30 3.42
CA ARG A 425 -26.39 -30.16 2.15
C ARG A 425 -25.48 -31.37 1.90
N PHE A 426 -24.80 -31.82 2.94
CA PHE A 426 -23.94 -33.00 2.92
C PHE A 426 -24.75 -34.27 2.68
N SER A 427 -25.88 -34.42 3.37
CA SER A 427 -26.79 -35.55 3.23
C SER A 427 -27.40 -35.68 1.84
N TYR A 428 -27.49 -34.59 1.06
CA TYR A 428 -28.03 -34.64 -0.30
C TYR A 428 -27.29 -35.67 -1.17
N TYR A 429 -25.97 -35.77 -1.06
CA TYR A 429 -25.14 -36.76 -1.78
C TYR A 429 -25.33 -38.18 -1.28
N PHE A 430 -25.84 -38.31 -0.07
CA PHE A 430 -26.01 -39.54 0.65
C PHE A 430 -27.44 -40.04 0.64
N ARG A 431 -28.38 -39.34 -0.03
CA ARG A 431 -29.79 -39.73 -0.07
C ARG A 431 -30.11 -40.39 -1.42
N ASP A 432 -30.84 -41.49 -1.36
CA ASP A 432 -31.46 -42.13 -2.51
C ASP A 432 -32.64 -41.28 -2.98
N GLN A 433 -32.67 -40.95 -4.28
CA GLN A 433 -33.65 -40.01 -4.84
C GLN A 433 -35.07 -40.56 -4.83
N LEU A 434 -35.24 -41.89 -4.81
CA LEU A 434 -36.55 -42.52 -4.80
C LEU A 434 -37.12 -42.59 -3.38
N THR A 435 -36.38 -43.20 -2.46
CA THR A 435 -36.88 -43.56 -1.12
C THR A 435 -36.59 -42.49 -0.06
N GLY A 436 -35.63 -41.58 -0.31
CA GLY A 436 -35.14 -40.61 0.67
C GLY A 436 -34.27 -41.22 1.78
N PHE A 437 -33.98 -42.51 1.70
CA PHE A 437 -33.05 -43.20 2.59
C PHE A 437 -31.60 -42.90 2.25
N TYR A 438 -30.67 -43.33 3.11
CA TYR A 438 -29.28 -43.18 2.77
C TYR A 438 -28.91 -44.09 1.60
N ASN A 439 -27.92 -43.72 0.80
CA ASN A 439 -27.39 -44.55 -0.30
C ASN A 439 -26.10 -45.24 0.15
N ILE A 440 -25.58 -46.11 -0.71
CA ILE A 440 -24.36 -46.88 -0.39
C ILE A 440 -23.13 -46.01 -0.11
N ASN A 441 -23.07 -44.80 -0.66
CA ASN A 441 -21.95 -43.89 -0.42
C ASN A 441 -21.95 -43.35 1.02
N TYR A 442 -23.13 -43.24 1.65
CA TYR A 442 -23.21 -42.87 3.07
C TYR A 442 -22.61 -43.94 3.95
N LEU A 443 -22.85 -45.20 3.59
CA LEU A 443 -22.31 -46.33 4.31
C LEU A 443 -20.77 -46.34 4.24
N LYS A 444 -20.20 -46.11 3.05
CA LYS A 444 -18.74 -45.90 2.87
C LYS A 444 -18.21 -44.77 3.75
N PHE A 445 -18.95 -43.66 3.79
CA PHE A 445 -18.59 -42.51 4.59
C PHE A 445 -18.58 -42.83 6.10
N VAL A 446 -19.64 -43.46 6.61
CA VAL A 446 -19.76 -43.86 8.03
C VAL A 446 -18.64 -44.82 8.42
N PHE A 447 -18.31 -45.82 7.60
CA PHE A 447 -17.21 -46.74 7.93
C PHE A 447 -15.84 -46.05 7.93
N THR A 448 -15.61 -45.14 6.98
CA THR A 448 -14.36 -44.37 6.93
C THR A 448 -14.18 -43.48 8.16
N HIS A 449 -15.28 -42.96 8.72
CA HIS A 449 -15.28 -42.02 9.85
C HIS A 449 -15.84 -42.61 11.16
N ALA A 450 -15.97 -43.93 11.26
CA ALA A 450 -16.69 -44.58 12.37
C ALA A 450 -16.10 -44.23 13.75
N ARG A 451 -14.76 -44.08 13.82
CA ARG A 451 -14.06 -43.69 15.05
C ARG A 451 -14.28 -42.22 15.43
N ASP A 452 -14.43 -41.34 14.43
CA ASP A 452 -14.60 -39.90 14.65
C ASP A 452 -16.06 -39.55 14.99
N CYS A 453 -17.02 -40.29 14.42
CA CYS A 453 -18.44 -40.07 14.63
C CYS A 453 -19.00 -40.76 15.89
N GLN A 454 -18.17 -41.47 16.68
CA GLN A 454 -18.57 -42.22 17.88
C GLN A 454 -19.74 -43.20 17.65
N TYR A 455 -19.92 -43.65 16.41
CA TYR A 455 -21.00 -44.56 16.06
C TYR A 455 -20.71 -45.95 16.60
N ARG A 456 -21.48 -46.39 17.62
CA ARG A 456 -21.48 -47.77 18.08
C ARG A 456 -22.52 -48.57 17.31
N MET A 457 -22.16 -49.03 16.11
CA MET A 457 -22.97 -49.98 15.35
C MET A 457 -22.92 -51.35 16.04
N LEU A 458 -24.09 -51.92 16.32
CA LEU A 458 -24.21 -53.23 16.99
C LEU A 458 -24.39 -54.36 15.97
N ARG A 459 -25.23 -54.14 14.96
CA ARG A 459 -25.52 -55.12 13.91
C ARG A 459 -26.06 -54.48 12.63
N ILE A 460 -26.02 -55.23 11.54
CA ILE A 460 -26.53 -54.84 10.22
C ILE A 460 -27.47 -55.95 9.72
N ASP A 461 -28.68 -55.58 9.33
CA ASP A 461 -29.62 -56.49 8.68
C ASP A 461 -29.73 -56.14 7.18
N HIS A 462 -29.46 -57.10 6.31
CA HIS A 462 -29.60 -56.99 4.86
C HIS A 462 -30.94 -57.60 4.41
N LEU A 463 -31.72 -56.81 3.70
CA LEU A 463 -33.07 -57.09 3.24
C LEU A 463 -33.09 -57.05 1.72
N ASN A 464 -33.36 -58.18 1.08
CA ASN A 464 -33.44 -58.30 -0.38
C ASN A 464 -34.83 -58.77 -0.82
N CYS A 465 -35.52 -57.97 -1.65
CA CYS A 465 -36.85 -58.33 -2.13
C CYS A 465 -36.78 -59.24 -3.37
N THR A 466 -36.85 -60.55 -3.16
CA THR A 466 -36.81 -61.51 -4.27
C THR A 466 -38.00 -61.35 -5.24
N ASN A 467 -37.75 -61.65 -6.52
CA ASN A 467 -38.73 -61.57 -7.63
C ASN A 467 -39.25 -60.16 -7.96
N PHE A 468 -38.60 -59.09 -7.48
CA PHE A 468 -39.04 -57.72 -7.76
C PHE A 468 -39.02 -57.36 -9.26
N ALA A 469 -38.07 -57.89 -10.02
CA ALA A 469 -38.02 -57.73 -11.47
C ALA A 469 -39.29 -58.26 -12.18
N THR A 470 -39.88 -59.35 -11.67
CA THR A 470 -41.13 -59.92 -12.19
C THR A 470 -42.32 -59.02 -11.88
N TYR A 471 -42.33 -58.40 -10.69
CA TYR A 471 -43.33 -57.39 -10.32
C TYR A 471 -43.26 -56.18 -11.27
N ASN A 472 -42.07 -55.66 -11.53
CA ASN A 472 -41.87 -54.54 -12.48
C ASN A 472 -42.32 -54.90 -13.90
N LYS A 473 -42.07 -56.13 -14.36
CA LYS A 473 -42.57 -56.60 -15.67
C LYS A 473 -44.09 -56.64 -15.74
N LYS A 474 -44.77 -57.00 -14.63
CA LYS A 474 -46.23 -57.14 -14.57
C LYS A 474 -46.96 -55.81 -14.39
N TYR A 475 -46.41 -54.90 -13.57
CA TYR A 475 -47.09 -53.69 -13.11
C TYR A 475 -46.45 -52.39 -13.59
N GLY A 476 -45.26 -52.45 -14.19
CA GLY A 476 -44.48 -51.32 -14.68
C GLY A 476 -43.60 -50.68 -13.59
N TRP A 477 -42.51 -50.05 -14.04
CA TRP A 477 -41.50 -49.42 -13.17
C TRP A 477 -42.06 -48.38 -12.22
N LYS A 478 -43.02 -47.55 -12.66
CA LYS A 478 -43.64 -46.54 -11.79
C LYS A 478 -44.32 -47.14 -10.55
N LYS A 479 -45.02 -48.27 -10.73
CA LYS A 479 -45.64 -48.98 -9.59
C LYS A 479 -44.60 -49.67 -8.72
N GLY A 480 -43.52 -50.17 -9.33
CA GLY A 480 -42.35 -50.65 -8.61
C GLY A 480 -41.75 -49.59 -7.70
N ASP A 481 -41.53 -48.40 -8.24
CA ASP A 481 -40.99 -47.25 -7.50
C ASP A 481 -41.89 -46.84 -6.33
N GLU A 482 -43.20 -46.73 -6.56
CA GLU A 482 -44.19 -46.48 -5.51
C GLU A 482 -44.14 -47.56 -4.41
N PHE A 483 -43.91 -48.81 -4.79
CA PHE A 483 -43.84 -49.94 -3.87
C PHE A 483 -42.53 -49.99 -3.08
N LEU A 484 -41.39 -49.66 -3.70
CA LEU A 484 -40.11 -49.52 -2.98
C LEU A 484 -40.20 -48.42 -1.92
N CYS A 485 -40.87 -47.30 -2.24
CA CYS A 485 -41.16 -46.25 -1.27
C CYS A 485 -42.07 -46.74 -0.13
N LEU A 486 -42.99 -47.66 -0.41
CA LEU A 486 -43.86 -48.25 0.61
C LEU A 486 -43.08 -49.18 1.54
N ILE A 487 -42.26 -50.08 0.99
CA ILE A 487 -41.34 -50.94 1.76
C ILE A 487 -40.44 -50.08 2.65
N ALA A 488 -39.84 -49.03 2.07
CA ALA A 488 -39.00 -48.09 2.80
C ALA A 488 -39.75 -47.50 4.01
N LYS A 489 -40.93 -46.92 3.81
CA LYS A 489 -41.76 -46.36 4.91
C LYS A 489 -42.07 -47.40 5.99
N THR A 490 -42.36 -48.63 5.61
CA THR A 490 -42.62 -49.72 6.55
C THR A 490 -41.37 -50.02 7.39
N ILE A 491 -40.18 -50.15 6.77
CA ILE A 491 -38.93 -50.38 7.51
C ILE A 491 -38.64 -49.22 8.47
N GLN A 492 -38.80 -47.97 8.04
CA GLN A 492 -38.61 -46.78 8.90
C GLN A 492 -39.57 -46.76 10.09
N SER A 493 -40.81 -47.23 9.92
CA SER A 493 -41.79 -47.28 11.01
C SER A 493 -41.46 -48.32 12.06
N ILE A 494 -40.81 -49.43 11.67
CA ILE A 494 -40.36 -50.49 12.57
C ILE A 494 -39.09 -50.03 13.31
N TYR A 495 -38.16 -49.39 12.59
CA TYR A 495 -36.86 -48.99 13.12
C TYR A 495 -36.63 -47.46 12.97
N PRO A 496 -37.31 -46.63 13.78
CA PRO A 496 -37.22 -45.17 13.68
C PRO A 496 -35.82 -44.61 13.98
N GLU A 497 -35.04 -45.32 14.80
CA GLU A 497 -33.70 -44.90 15.23
C GLU A 497 -32.56 -45.57 14.45
N ALA A 498 -32.87 -46.45 13.49
CA ALA A 498 -31.85 -47.12 12.67
C ALA A 498 -31.43 -46.25 11.49
N ILE A 499 -30.17 -46.39 11.06
CA ILE A 499 -29.69 -45.83 9.80
C ILE A 499 -30.10 -46.82 8.70
N ILE A 500 -31.02 -46.41 7.83
CA ILE A 500 -31.47 -47.23 6.72
C ILE A 500 -30.80 -46.77 5.44
N VAL A 501 -30.13 -47.72 4.77
CA VAL A 501 -29.44 -47.51 3.51
C VAL A 501 -30.12 -48.33 2.41
N ARG A 502 -30.45 -47.73 1.29
CA ARG A 502 -30.79 -48.47 0.06
C ARG A 502 -29.50 -48.64 -0.74
N ALA A 503 -29.00 -49.87 -0.83
CA ALA A 503 -27.74 -50.15 -1.49
C ALA A 503 -27.92 -50.08 -3.01
N TYR A 504 -28.73 -50.98 -3.57
CA TYR A 504 -29.02 -51.06 -5.01
C TYR A 504 -30.42 -51.64 -5.24
N SER A 505 -31.18 -51.08 -6.19
CA SER A 505 -32.48 -51.59 -6.64
C SER A 505 -33.46 -51.87 -5.48
N ASP A 506 -33.58 -53.12 -5.07
CA ASP A 506 -34.53 -53.69 -4.13
C ASP A 506 -33.87 -54.17 -2.83
N ASN A 507 -32.60 -53.80 -2.62
CA ASN A 507 -31.80 -54.13 -1.44
C ASN A 507 -31.76 -52.98 -0.44
N PHE A 508 -32.07 -53.29 0.81
CA PHE A 508 -32.03 -52.39 1.95
C PHE A 508 -31.08 -52.95 3.02
N LEU A 509 -30.33 -52.06 3.66
CA LEU A 509 -29.47 -52.34 4.81
C LEU A 509 -30.01 -51.54 5.99
N VAL A 510 -30.23 -52.20 7.12
CA VAL A 510 -30.67 -51.58 8.36
C VAL A 510 -29.54 -51.67 9.38
N LEU A 511 -28.92 -50.54 9.67
CA LEU A 511 -27.83 -50.43 10.63
C LEU A 511 -28.41 -50.09 12.01
N HIS A 512 -28.25 -51.00 12.97
CA HIS A 512 -28.78 -50.86 14.31
C HIS A 512 -27.74 -50.28 15.26
N MET A 513 -28.11 -49.16 15.89
CA MET A 513 -27.29 -48.43 16.87
C MET A 513 -27.66 -48.75 18.33
N LYS A 514 -28.79 -49.44 18.53
CA LYS A 514 -29.29 -49.89 19.84
C LYS A 514 -29.79 -51.33 19.74
N GLU A 515 -29.77 -52.03 20.86
CA GLU A 515 -30.36 -53.38 20.96
C GLU A 515 -31.88 -53.28 20.81
N ASN A 516 -32.41 -53.87 19.73
CA ASN A 516 -33.83 -53.93 19.45
C ASN A 516 -34.19 -55.36 18.97
N GLU A 517 -35.43 -55.79 19.16
CA GLU A 517 -35.92 -57.07 18.62
C GLU A 517 -36.05 -57.02 17.08
N ARG A 518 -35.79 -58.15 16.43
CA ARG A 518 -36.02 -58.30 14.99
C ARG A 518 -37.51 -58.52 14.75
N ASN A 519 -38.18 -57.60 14.05
CA ASN A 519 -39.61 -57.67 13.79
C ASN A 519 -39.92 -57.20 12.37
N TYR A 520 -39.74 -58.10 11.41
CA TYR A 520 -40.05 -57.86 10.00
C TYR A 520 -41.40 -58.45 9.56
N ALA A 521 -42.21 -58.98 10.49
CA ALA A 521 -43.50 -59.62 10.15
C ALA A 521 -44.45 -58.69 9.40
N VAL A 522 -44.42 -57.39 9.70
CA VAL A 522 -45.22 -56.36 8.99
C VAL A 522 -44.74 -56.18 7.55
N VAL A 523 -43.44 -56.29 7.30
CA VAL A 523 -42.85 -56.25 5.94
C VAL A 523 -43.27 -57.50 5.17
N ASP A 524 -43.18 -58.67 5.77
CA ASP A 524 -43.60 -59.93 5.13
C ASP A 524 -45.10 -59.95 4.82
N GLN A 525 -45.93 -59.46 5.74
CA GLN A 525 -47.38 -59.32 5.52
C GLN A 525 -47.69 -58.35 4.39
N LEU A 526 -46.95 -57.24 4.27
CA LEU A 526 -47.09 -56.32 3.16
C LEU A 526 -46.72 -56.98 1.83
N LEU A 527 -45.59 -57.68 1.76
CA LEU A 527 -45.08 -58.28 0.52
C LEU A 527 -45.93 -59.45 0.02
N SER A 528 -46.45 -60.26 0.95
CA SER A 528 -47.30 -61.41 0.62
C SER A 528 -48.58 -61.02 -0.13
N GLN A 529 -49.12 -59.82 0.12
CA GLN A 529 -50.28 -59.28 -0.62
C GLN A 529 -50.00 -59.07 -2.11
N TYR A 530 -48.73 -58.96 -2.49
CA TYR A 530 -48.27 -58.71 -3.85
C TYR A 530 -47.48 -59.87 -4.46
N GLY A 531 -47.40 -61.01 -3.76
CA GLY A 531 -46.66 -62.20 -4.22
C GLY A 531 -45.14 -62.04 -4.20
N LEU A 532 -44.62 -61.16 -3.35
CA LEU A 532 -43.20 -60.91 -3.15
C LEU A 532 -42.73 -61.52 -1.82
N VAL A 533 -41.43 -61.80 -1.72
CA VAL A 533 -40.81 -62.37 -0.50
C VAL A 533 -39.54 -61.60 -0.19
N MET A 534 -39.37 -61.19 1.06
CA MET A 534 -38.12 -60.60 1.55
C MET A 534 -37.19 -61.70 2.05
N GLN A 535 -35.94 -61.67 1.63
CA GLN A 535 -34.87 -62.43 2.25
C GLN A 535 -34.13 -61.55 3.25
N TYR A 536 -33.84 -62.11 4.42
CA TYR A 536 -33.15 -61.44 5.51
C TYR A 536 -31.80 -62.11 5.75
N GLN A 537 -30.74 -61.31 5.84
CA GLN A 537 -29.42 -61.73 6.29
C GLN A 537 -29.00 -60.85 7.46
N HIS A 538 -28.46 -61.48 8.50
CA HIS A 538 -28.16 -60.81 9.77
C HIS A 538 -26.66 -60.87 10.03
N ILE A 539 -26.04 -59.69 10.15
CA ILE A 539 -24.60 -59.55 10.38
C ILE A 539 -24.41 -58.91 11.76
N GLU A 540 -23.89 -59.67 12.71
CA GLU A 540 -23.46 -59.15 14.01
C GLU A 540 -22.07 -58.50 13.86
N LEU A 541 -21.87 -57.34 14.48
CA LEU A 541 -20.58 -56.63 14.44
C LEU A 541 -19.88 -56.78 15.80
N ASP A 542 -18.69 -57.39 15.80
CA ASP A 542 -17.89 -57.45 17.02
C ASP A 542 -17.26 -56.07 17.31
N THR A 543 -17.27 -55.67 18.58
CA THR A 543 -16.89 -54.32 19.04
C THR A 543 -15.43 -53.93 18.77
N ASN A 544 -14.57 -54.90 18.43
CA ASN A 544 -13.15 -54.70 18.16
C ASN A 544 -12.76 -54.82 16.67
N GLU A 545 -13.69 -55.18 15.78
CA GLU A 545 -13.40 -55.39 14.37
C GLU A 545 -13.52 -54.06 13.61
N THR A 546 -12.48 -53.65 12.87
CA THR A 546 -12.55 -52.45 12.04
C THR A 546 -13.28 -52.81 10.76
N LEU A 547 -14.60 -52.60 10.72
CA LEU A 547 -15.41 -52.97 9.57
C LEU A 547 -15.11 -52.05 8.38
N THR A 548 -14.56 -52.62 7.30
CA THR A 548 -14.42 -51.94 6.02
C THR A 548 -15.55 -52.33 5.08
N LEU A 549 -15.81 -51.53 4.05
CA LEU A 549 -16.81 -51.86 3.03
C LEU A 549 -16.45 -53.18 2.34
N GLU A 550 -15.16 -53.46 2.11
CA GLU A 550 -14.69 -54.73 1.52
C GLU A 550 -15.04 -55.93 2.40
N ILE A 551 -14.90 -55.82 3.73
CA ILE A 551 -15.30 -56.88 4.67
C ILE A 551 -16.82 -57.05 4.67
N LEU A 552 -17.58 -55.96 4.57
CA LEU A 552 -19.04 -56.02 4.48
C LEU A 552 -19.49 -56.63 3.15
N GLU A 553 -18.88 -56.22 2.03
CA GLU A 553 -19.13 -56.78 0.70
C GLU A 553 -18.75 -58.24 0.66
N ASP A 554 -17.63 -58.66 1.25
CA ASP A 554 -17.23 -60.06 1.36
C ASP A 554 -18.22 -60.88 2.20
N LYS A 555 -18.66 -60.35 3.35
CA LYS A 555 -19.70 -60.95 4.20
C LYS A 555 -21.08 -60.99 3.52
N LEU A 556 -21.36 -60.11 2.55
CA LEU A 556 -22.60 -60.07 1.75
C LEU A 556 -22.52 -60.94 0.48
N LEU A 557 -21.37 -60.98 -0.21
CA LEU A 557 -21.09 -61.72 -1.44
C LEU A 557 -20.90 -63.22 -1.20
N HIS A 558 -20.33 -63.62 -0.06
CA HIS A 558 -20.19 -65.03 0.30
C HIS A 558 -21.51 -65.77 0.51
N LEU A 559 -22.66 -65.10 0.42
CA LEU A 559 -23.99 -65.69 0.55
C LEU A 559 -24.76 -65.83 -0.77
N GLU A 560 -24.26 -65.29 -1.90
CA GLU A 560 -24.85 -65.55 -3.23
C GLU A 560 -24.47 -66.94 -3.79
N ASN A 561 -23.48 -67.62 -3.19
CA ASN A 561 -22.97 -68.92 -3.64
C ASN A 561 -23.37 -70.12 -2.77
N GLU A 562 -24.20 -69.93 -1.73
CA GLU A 562 -24.82 -71.02 -0.98
C GLU A 562 -26.35 -71.00 -1.19
N VAL A 563 -26.78 -71.41 -2.39
CA VAL A 563 -28.16 -71.86 -2.67
C VAL A 563 -28.12 -73.23 -3.31
#